data_AF-A0AAW1PS83-F1
#
_entry.id   AF-A0AAW1PS83-F1
#
_cell.length_a   1.000
_cell.length_b   1.000
_cell.length_c   1.000
_cell.angle_alpha   90.00
_cell.angle_beta   90.00
_cell.angle_gamma   90.00
#
_symmetry.space_group_name_H-M   'P 1'
#
loop_
_entity.id
_entity.type
_entity.pdbx_description
1 polymer ?
#
loop_
_entity_poly.entity_id
_entity_poly.type
_entity_poly.pdbx_seq_one_letter_code
_entity_poly.pdbx_strand_id
1 'polypeptide(L)'
;MATYIAVLLLLGEAVLCGLIIWKVPYTEIDWVAYMQEVQGFLQGELDYTHLKGETGPLVYPAGFVYIYSALHWLTRGGDIFPGQLVFALVYLATQAVVFYIYIRSRTFPPWALALLCLSKRMHSLYVLRLFNDCIAMLLAYIAIALLVERRWRLALLSFSAAVSVKMNVLLMAPPVLVVMLKDAKLGDIIKGTIAGTVLQLLLGAPFLWHSPMSYLSRAFELSPDPKTLPDAITDEQ
;
A
#
# COMPACT_ATOMS: atom_id res chain seq x y z
N MET A 1 -19.39 -10.25 22.32
CA MET A 1 -19.45 -8.81 22.68
C MET A 1 -18.55 -7.97 21.78
N ALA A 2 -17.22 -8.19 21.75
CA ALA A 2 -16.29 -7.38 20.95
C ALA A 2 -16.61 -7.32 19.45
N THR A 3 -17.03 -8.43 18.84
CA THR A 3 -17.44 -8.47 17.42
C THR A 3 -18.66 -7.59 17.13
N TYR A 4 -19.66 -7.56 18.02
CA TYR A 4 -20.82 -6.68 17.84
C TYR A 4 -20.42 -5.20 17.91
N ILE A 5 -19.53 -4.86 18.86
CA ILE A 5 -18.97 -3.51 18.97
C ILE A 5 -18.23 -3.14 17.68
N ALA A 6 -17.38 -4.03 17.15
CA ALA A 6 -16.64 -3.80 15.91
C ALA A 6 -17.58 -3.56 14.71
N VAL A 7 -18.65 -4.35 14.56
CA VAL A 7 -19.63 -4.15 13.48
C VAL A 7 -20.35 -2.81 13.61
N LEU A 8 -20.80 -2.45 14.81
CA LEU A 8 -21.45 -1.15 15.04
C LEU A 8 -20.49 0.02 14.75
N LEU A 9 -19.23 -0.09 15.16
CA LEU A 9 -18.20 0.90 14.86
C LEU A 9 -17.96 1.01 13.35
N LEU A 10 -17.83 -0.11 12.62
CA LEU A 10 -17.66 -0.09 11.16
C LEU A 10 -18.84 0.55 10.43
N LEU A 11 -20.08 0.31 10.88
CA LEU A 11 -21.26 0.98 10.32
C LEU A 11 -21.22 2.49 10.60
N GLY A 12 -20.82 2.89 11.81
CA GLY A 12 -20.62 4.30 12.16
C GLY A 12 -19.55 4.97 11.30
N GLU A 13 -18.43 4.30 11.09
CA GLU A 13 -17.34 4.77 10.23
C GLU A 13 -17.78 4.88 8.76
N ALA A 14 -18.61 3.96 8.26
CA ALA A 14 -19.14 4.04 6.90
C ALA A 14 -20.01 5.30 6.72
N VAL A 15 -20.87 5.61 7.70
CA VAL A 15 -21.66 6.85 7.72
C VAL A 15 -20.73 8.06 7.81
N LEU A 16 -19.73 8.02 8.69
CA LEU A 16 -18.77 9.13 8.86
C LEU A 16 -17.99 9.40 7.57
N CYS A 17 -17.48 8.36 6.89
CA CYS A 17 -16.83 8.49 5.59
C CYS A 17 -17.77 9.14 4.56
N GLY A 18 -19.03 8.70 4.49
CA GLY A 18 -20.03 9.31 3.61
C GLY A 18 -20.28 10.79 3.92
N LEU A 19 -20.38 11.14 5.20
CA LEU A 19 -20.52 12.54 5.64
C LEU A 19 -19.28 13.38 5.30
N ILE A 20 -18.07 12.82 5.44
CA ILE A 20 -16.82 13.51 5.09
C ILE A 20 -16.78 13.77 3.59
N ILE A 21 -17.07 12.78 2.75
CA ILE A 21 -17.12 12.95 1.29
C ILE A 21 -18.13 14.03 0.90
N TRP A 22 -19.28 14.08 1.58
CA TRP A 22 -20.33 15.05 1.27
C TRP A 22 -20.04 16.47 1.76
N LYS A 23 -19.40 16.63 2.93
CA LYS A 23 -19.30 17.92 3.64
C LYS A 23 -17.91 18.55 3.61
N VAL A 24 -16.86 17.76 3.43
CA VAL A 24 -15.48 18.24 3.54
C VAL A 24 -14.88 18.35 2.14
N PRO A 25 -14.33 19.52 1.76
CA PRO A 25 -13.65 19.67 0.49
C PRO A 25 -12.48 18.67 0.35
N TYR A 26 -12.39 18.06 -0.83
CA TYR A 26 -11.27 17.22 -1.20
C TYR A 26 -9.95 18.02 -1.17
N THR A 27 -8.85 17.38 -0.75
CA THR A 27 -7.53 18.01 -0.68
C THR A 27 -6.56 17.23 -1.56
N GLU A 28 -6.36 17.73 -2.77
CA GLU A 28 -5.41 17.15 -3.73
C GLU A 28 -3.99 17.21 -3.17
N ILE A 29 -3.26 16.09 -3.29
CA ILE A 29 -1.83 16.02 -2.96
C ILE A 29 -1.12 15.20 -4.03
N ASP A 30 -1.49 13.92 -4.18
CA ASP A 30 -0.80 12.98 -5.05
C ASP A 30 -1.71 12.26 -6.05
N TRP A 31 -3.04 12.40 -5.93
CA TRP A 31 -3.98 11.59 -6.74
C TRP A 31 -3.83 11.89 -8.23
N VAL A 32 -3.74 13.16 -8.59
CA VAL A 32 -3.48 13.59 -9.98
C VAL A 32 -2.14 13.06 -10.47
N ALA A 33 -1.08 13.15 -9.66
CA ALA A 33 0.23 12.62 -10.02
C ALA A 33 0.18 11.10 -10.26
N TYR A 34 -0.51 10.34 -9.39
CA TYR A 34 -0.68 8.90 -9.58
C TYR A 34 -1.40 8.58 -10.89
N MET A 35 -2.43 9.33 -11.27
CA MET A 35 -3.14 9.15 -12.53
C MET A 35 -2.24 9.44 -13.74
N GLN A 36 -1.42 10.49 -13.68
CA GLN A 36 -0.47 10.84 -14.74
C GLN A 36 0.63 9.78 -14.90
N GLU A 37 1.18 9.29 -13.78
CA GLU A 37 2.21 8.24 -13.77
C GLU A 37 1.71 6.96 -14.46
N VAL A 38 0.51 6.49 -14.11
CA VAL A 38 -0.06 5.28 -14.74
C VAL A 38 -0.59 5.52 -16.14
N GLN A 39 -0.97 6.75 -16.50
CA GLN A 39 -1.35 7.09 -17.86
C GLN A 39 -0.19 6.86 -18.84
N GLY A 40 1.05 7.17 -18.46
CA GLY A 40 2.24 6.85 -19.25
C GLY A 40 2.37 5.35 -19.53
N PHE A 41 2.18 4.53 -18.50
CA PHE A 41 2.15 3.06 -18.65
C PHE A 41 1.02 2.59 -19.57
N LEU A 42 -0.19 3.13 -19.41
CA LEU A 42 -1.34 2.81 -20.26
C LEU A 42 -1.13 3.20 -21.74
N GLN A 43 -0.23 4.14 -22.02
CA GLN A 43 0.20 4.52 -23.37
C GLN A 43 1.33 3.64 -23.93
N GLY A 44 1.81 2.66 -23.15
CA GLY A 44 2.82 1.68 -23.55
C GLY A 44 4.23 1.96 -23.05
N GLU A 45 4.44 2.96 -22.18
CA GLU A 45 5.74 3.22 -21.57
C GLU A 45 6.11 2.15 -20.53
N LEU A 46 7.30 1.58 -20.68
CA LEU A 46 7.84 0.53 -19.80
C LEU A 46 9.17 0.94 -19.16
N ASP A 47 9.73 2.10 -19.51
CA ASP A 47 10.87 2.68 -18.83
C ASP A 47 10.41 3.56 -17.65
N TYR A 48 10.73 3.11 -16.44
CA TYR A 48 10.42 3.81 -15.18
C TYR A 48 11.04 5.22 -15.08
N THR A 49 12.06 5.55 -15.88
CA THR A 49 12.62 6.92 -15.91
C THR A 49 11.70 7.91 -16.62
N HIS A 50 10.78 7.43 -17.46
CA HIS A 50 9.83 8.24 -18.20
C HIS A 50 8.45 8.29 -17.53
N LEU A 51 8.13 7.34 -16.64
CA LEU A 51 6.91 7.35 -15.84
C LEU A 51 7.02 8.42 -14.74
N LYS A 52 6.27 9.52 -14.88
CA LYS A 52 6.31 10.65 -13.95
C LYS A 52 4.98 11.41 -13.95
N GLY A 53 4.64 11.98 -12.79
CA GLY A 53 3.56 12.94 -12.62
C GLY A 53 4.08 14.33 -12.27
N GLU A 54 3.16 15.23 -11.96
CA GLU A 54 3.46 16.60 -11.55
C GLU A 54 4.28 16.71 -10.24
N THR A 55 4.23 15.68 -9.39
CA THR A 55 4.98 15.63 -8.13
C THR A 55 6.35 14.99 -8.27
N GLY A 56 6.67 14.37 -9.41
CA GLY A 56 7.97 13.73 -9.65
C GLY A 56 7.90 12.41 -10.42
N PRO A 57 9.02 11.68 -10.50
CA PRO A 57 9.07 10.36 -11.12
C PRO A 57 8.33 9.32 -10.27
N LEU A 58 7.84 8.27 -10.92
CA LEU A 58 7.26 7.09 -10.29
C LEU A 58 8.34 6.37 -9.46
N VAL A 59 8.13 6.28 -8.15
CA VAL A 59 9.02 5.61 -7.18
C VAL A 59 8.40 4.35 -6.56
N TYR A 60 7.28 3.88 -7.10
CA TYR A 60 6.56 2.72 -6.57
C TYR A 60 6.78 1.46 -7.40
N PRO A 61 6.89 0.27 -6.79
CA PRO A 61 7.03 -0.97 -7.55
C PRO A 61 5.81 -1.31 -8.39
N ALA A 62 5.94 -2.29 -9.29
CA ALA A 62 4.98 -2.56 -10.35
C ALA A 62 3.54 -2.83 -9.88
N GLY A 63 3.35 -3.32 -8.65
CA GLY A 63 2.02 -3.52 -8.06
C GLY A 63 1.21 -2.22 -7.98
N PHE A 64 1.85 -1.09 -7.70
CA PHE A 64 1.22 0.23 -7.78
C PHE A 64 0.67 0.50 -9.17
N VAL A 65 1.49 0.29 -10.21
CA VAL A 65 1.15 0.60 -11.60
C VAL A 65 -0.12 -0.15 -12.02
N TYR A 66 -0.23 -1.44 -11.72
CA TYR A 66 -1.42 -2.22 -12.07
C TYR A 66 -2.66 -1.80 -11.28
N ILE A 67 -2.52 -1.59 -9.98
CA ILE A 67 -3.65 -1.18 -9.13
C ILE A 67 -4.17 0.19 -9.57
N TYR A 68 -3.28 1.16 -9.76
CA TYR A 68 -3.65 2.50 -10.15
C TYR A 68 -4.09 2.59 -11.62
N SER A 69 -3.61 1.70 -12.50
CA SER A 69 -4.20 1.54 -13.85
C SER A 69 -5.66 1.08 -13.79
N ALA A 70 -5.99 0.14 -12.90
CA ALA A 70 -7.37 -0.29 -12.69
C ALA A 70 -8.22 0.83 -12.08
N LEU A 71 -7.67 1.60 -11.14
CA LEU A 71 -8.34 2.78 -10.58
C LEU A 71 -8.56 3.87 -11.64
N HIS A 72 -7.56 4.16 -12.48
CA HIS A 72 -7.68 5.11 -13.58
C HIS A 72 -8.84 4.72 -14.51
N TRP A 73 -8.96 3.43 -14.87
CA TRP A 73 -10.10 2.95 -15.65
C TRP A 73 -11.45 3.10 -14.92
N LEU A 74 -11.52 2.69 -13.65
CA LEU A 74 -12.74 2.75 -12.83
C LEU A 74 -13.22 4.19 -12.59
N THR A 75 -12.28 5.12 -12.46
CA THR A 75 -12.52 6.55 -12.22
C THR A 75 -12.59 7.36 -13.52
N ARG A 76 -12.68 6.73 -14.69
CA ARG A 76 -12.78 7.41 -16.00
C ARG A 76 -11.66 8.44 -16.24
N GLY A 77 -10.43 8.10 -15.83
CA GLY A 77 -9.26 8.96 -16.00
C GLY A 77 -8.86 9.76 -14.76
N GLY A 78 -9.43 9.44 -13.59
CA GLY A 78 -9.05 10.08 -12.33
C GLY A 78 -10.15 10.90 -11.65
N ASP A 79 -11.43 10.71 -11.99
CA ASP A 79 -12.53 11.37 -11.30
C ASP A 79 -12.45 11.13 -9.79
N ILE A 80 -12.48 12.23 -9.03
CA ILE A 80 -12.23 12.22 -7.59
C ILE A 80 -13.32 11.45 -6.85
N PHE A 81 -14.60 11.66 -7.18
CA PHE A 81 -15.71 11.09 -6.42
C PHE A 81 -15.72 9.54 -6.43
N PRO A 82 -15.60 8.84 -7.59
CA PRO A 82 -15.44 7.40 -7.60
C PRO A 82 -14.17 6.94 -6.85
N GLY A 83 -13.07 7.70 -6.94
CA GLY A 83 -11.86 7.44 -6.15
C GLY A 83 -12.11 7.50 -4.65
N GLN A 84 -12.79 8.53 -4.15
CA GLN A 84 -13.16 8.66 -2.74
C GLN A 84 -14.03 7.51 -2.25
N LEU A 85 -14.96 7.02 -3.08
CA LEU A 85 -15.77 5.85 -2.74
C LEU A 85 -14.91 4.59 -2.60
N VAL A 86 -13.98 4.36 -3.54
CA VAL A 86 -13.06 3.23 -3.46
C VAL A 86 -12.20 3.31 -2.22
N PHE A 87 -11.60 4.47 -1.92
CA PHE A 87 -10.76 4.62 -0.74
C PHE A 87 -11.53 4.58 0.58
N ALA A 88 -12.80 4.98 0.60
CA ALA A 88 -13.68 4.73 1.74
C ALA A 88 -13.89 3.22 1.98
N LEU A 89 -14.07 2.43 0.92
CA LEU A 89 -14.14 0.98 1.04
C LEU A 89 -12.81 0.37 1.51
N VAL A 90 -11.68 0.84 0.97
CA VAL A 90 -10.33 0.43 1.43
C VAL A 90 -10.15 0.78 2.91
N TYR A 91 -10.60 1.96 3.35
CA TYR A 91 -10.57 2.36 4.76
C TYR A 91 -11.35 1.40 5.64
N LEU A 92 -12.61 1.12 5.30
CA LEU A 92 -13.46 0.21 6.06
C LEU A 92 -12.89 -1.21 6.09
N ALA A 93 -12.33 -1.69 4.98
CA ALA A 93 -11.65 -2.97 4.91
C ALA A 93 -10.42 -3.00 5.83
N THR A 94 -9.59 -1.95 5.80
CA THR A 94 -8.42 -1.84 6.68
C THR A 94 -8.86 -1.85 8.14
N GLN A 95 -9.86 -1.05 8.50
CA GLN A 95 -10.38 -0.97 9.85
C GLN A 95 -10.93 -2.32 10.33
N ALA A 96 -11.64 -3.05 9.46
CA ALA A 96 -12.16 -4.38 9.76
C ALA A 96 -11.04 -5.39 10.03
N VAL A 97 -9.97 -5.38 9.23
CA VAL A 97 -8.80 -6.25 9.42
C VAL A 97 -8.08 -5.90 10.72
N VAL A 98 -7.90 -4.62 11.03
CA VAL A 98 -7.29 -4.17 12.29
C VAL A 98 -8.15 -4.59 13.49
N PHE A 99 -9.47 -4.39 13.44
CA PHE A 99 -10.39 -4.86 14.48
C PHE A 99 -10.29 -6.38 14.67
N TYR A 100 -10.24 -7.13 13.58
CA TYR A 100 -10.05 -8.56 13.63
C TYR A 100 -8.76 -8.96 14.35
N ILE A 101 -7.62 -8.31 14.04
CA ILE A 101 -6.34 -8.55 14.71
C ILE A 101 -6.46 -8.29 16.22
N TYR A 102 -7.08 -7.17 16.63
CA TYR A 102 -7.25 -6.80 18.04
C TYR A 102 -8.17 -7.78 18.79
N ILE A 103 -9.28 -8.17 18.19
CA ILE A 103 -10.21 -9.16 18.79
C ILE A 103 -9.52 -10.51 18.91
N ARG A 104 -8.73 -10.90 17.90
CA ARG A 104 -8.07 -12.20 17.85
C ARG A 104 -6.88 -12.30 18.79
N SER A 105 -6.12 -11.22 18.98
CA SER A 105 -4.99 -11.17 19.91
C SER A 105 -5.42 -11.27 21.37
N ARG A 106 -6.67 -10.92 21.69
CA ARG A 106 -7.25 -10.91 23.05
C ARG A 106 -6.43 -10.11 24.07
N THR A 107 -5.58 -9.21 23.59
CA THR A 107 -4.68 -8.42 24.44
C THR A 107 -5.35 -7.17 24.98
N PHE A 108 -6.34 -6.64 24.26
CA PHE A 108 -6.95 -5.34 24.56
C PHE A 108 -8.43 -5.46 24.91
N PRO A 109 -8.94 -4.56 25.78
CA PRO A 109 -10.35 -4.52 26.10
C PRO A 109 -11.18 -4.04 24.89
N PRO A 110 -12.45 -4.48 24.73
CA PRO A 110 -13.26 -4.16 23.55
C PRO A 110 -13.48 -2.67 23.30
N TRP A 111 -13.45 -1.83 24.33
CA TRP A 111 -13.59 -0.37 24.17
C TRP A 111 -12.41 0.25 23.43
N ALA A 112 -11.23 -0.39 23.40
CA ALA A 112 -10.06 0.10 22.67
C ALA A 112 -10.33 0.21 21.16
N LEU A 113 -11.26 -0.58 20.62
CA LEU A 113 -11.67 -0.50 19.21
C LEU A 113 -12.24 0.88 18.86
N ALA A 114 -12.94 1.53 19.81
CA ALA A 114 -13.49 2.86 19.58
C ALA A 114 -12.38 3.93 19.42
N LEU A 115 -11.25 3.78 20.10
CA LEU A 115 -10.12 4.72 19.97
C LEU A 115 -9.51 4.67 18.56
N LEU A 116 -9.55 3.51 17.90
CA LEU A 116 -9.02 3.36 16.54
C LEU A 116 -9.86 4.12 15.50
N CYS A 117 -11.14 4.40 15.77
CA CYS A 117 -12.02 5.20 14.91
C CYS A 117 -11.79 6.71 15.05
N LEU A 118 -11.20 7.18 16.15
CA LEU A 118 -11.11 8.62 16.44
C LEU A 118 -10.02 9.36 15.62
N SER A 119 -9.27 8.65 14.78
CA SER A 119 -8.14 9.23 14.06
C SER A 119 -8.61 10.08 12.89
N LYS A 120 -8.65 11.41 13.08
CA LYS A 120 -8.86 12.40 12.00
C LYS A 120 -7.85 12.25 10.87
N ARG A 121 -6.61 11.87 11.21
CA ARG A 121 -5.53 11.68 10.22
C ARG A 121 -5.85 10.53 9.28
N MET A 122 -6.35 9.40 9.78
CA MET A 122 -6.68 8.25 8.92
C MET A 122 -7.77 8.60 7.91
N HIS A 123 -8.85 9.23 8.37
CA HIS A 123 -9.91 9.73 7.49
C HIS A 123 -9.39 10.65 6.39
N SER A 124 -8.49 11.58 6.75
CA SER A 124 -7.88 12.49 5.78
C SER A 124 -7.01 11.76 4.75
N LEU A 125 -6.16 10.82 5.18
CA LEU A 125 -5.27 10.08 4.26
C LEU A 125 -6.05 9.22 3.26
N TYR A 126 -7.09 8.53 3.74
CA TYR A 126 -7.88 7.64 2.89
C TYR A 126 -8.85 8.44 2.02
N VAL A 127 -9.74 9.23 2.62
CA VAL A 127 -10.93 9.76 1.93
C VAL A 127 -10.69 11.13 1.28
N LEU A 128 -9.76 11.92 1.80
CA LEU A 128 -9.54 13.30 1.31
C LEU A 128 -8.28 13.45 0.45
N ARG A 129 -7.39 12.46 0.44
CA ARG A 129 -6.08 12.52 -0.25
C ARG A 129 -5.79 11.33 -1.15
N LEU A 130 -6.45 10.18 -0.91
CA LEU A 130 -6.35 8.97 -1.76
C LEU A 130 -4.91 8.42 -1.86
N PHE A 131 -4.16 8.45 -0.75
CA PHE A 131 -2.75 8.04 -0.72
C PHE A 131 -2.53 6.56 -1.01
N ASN A 132 -1.50 6.24 -1.80
CA ASN A 132 -1.09 4.86 -2.09
C ASN A 132 -0.83 4.01 -0.83
N ASP A 133 -0.31 4.63 0.24
CA ASP A 133 -0.09 3.98 1.53
C ASP A 133 -1.32 3.24 2.05
N CYS A 134 -2.54 3.71 1.75
CA CYS A 134 -3.78 3.08 2.19
C CYS A 134 -3.92 1.65 1.67
N ILE A 135 -3.59 1.43 0.38
CA ILE A 135 -3.67 0.11 -0.27
C ILE A 135 -2.54 -0.78 0.21
N ALA A 136 -1.31 -0.25 0.29
CA ALA A 136 -0.16 -0.98 0.79
C ALA A 136 -0.37 -1.45 2.24
N MET A 137 -0.90 -0.58 3.10
CA MET A 137 -1.16 -0.90 4.51
C MET A 137 -2.31 -1.89 4.69
N LEU A 138 -3.36 -1.84 3.85
CA LEU A 138 -4.39 -2.88 3.86
C LEU A 138 -3.78 -4.28 3.65
N LEU A 139 -2.95 -4.43 2.60
CA LEU A 139 -2.26 -5.70 2.31
C LEU A 139 -1.30 -6.12 3.42
N ALA A 140 -0.61 -5.15 4.04
CA ALA A 140 0.28 -5.41 5.18
C ALA A 140 -0.49 -5.87 6.42
N TYR A 141 -1.65 -5.26 6.73
CA TYR A 141 -2.49 -5.70 7.84
C TYR A 141 -3.15 -7.06 7.56
N ILE A 142 -3.53 -7.36 6.31
CA ILE A 142 -3.97 -8.71 5.92
C ILE A 142 -2.84 -9.72 6.18
N ALA A 143 -1.59 -9.38 5.83
CA ALA A 143 -0.44 -10.23 6.13
C ALA A 143 -0.32 -10.48 7.65
N ILE A 144 -0.44 -9.45 8.48
CA ILE A 144 -0.44 -9.58 9.95
C ILE A 144 -1.59 -10.48 10.43
N ALA A 145 -2.82 -10.29 9.93
CA ALA A 145 -3.96 -11.12 10.30
C ALA A 145 -3.71 -12.60 9.96
N LEU A 146 -3.08 -12.88 8.81
CA LEU A 146 -2.69 -14.23 8.40
C LEU A 146 -1.55 -14.81 9.28
N LEU A 147 -0.63 -13.97 9.76
CA LEU A 147 0.38 -14.38 10.75
C LEU A 147 -0.27 -14.80 12.07
N VAL A 148 -1.25 -14.02 12.55
CA VAL A 148 -2.01 -14.34 13.78
C VAL A 148 -2.73 -15.68 13.64
N GLU A 149 -3.27 -15.99 12.46
CA GLU A 149 -3.91 -17.28 12.15
C GLU A 149 -2.93 -18.40 11.78
N ARG A 150 -1.61 -18.18 11.91
CA ARG A 150 -0.54 -19.14 11.55
C ARG A 150 -0.62 -19.63 10.09
N ARG A 151 -1.20 -18.83 9.19
CA ARG A 151 -1.27 -19.10 7.73
C ARG A 151 -0.03 -18.55 7.02
N TRP A 152 1.13 -19.09 7.37
CA TRP A 152 2.46 -18.55 7.04
C TRP A 152 2.68 -18.25 5.55
N ARG A 153 2.32 -19.17 4.65
CA ARG A 153 2.54 -19.00 3.20
C ARG A 153 1.74 -17.83 2.63
N LEU A 154 0.48 -17.72 3.03
CA LEU A 154 -0.41 -16.64 2.60
C LEU A 154 0.02 -15.31 3.22
N ALA A 155 0.51 -15.31 4.46
CA ALA A 155 1.06 -14.13 5.09
C ALA A 155 2.27 -13.59 4.31
N LEU A 156 3.21 -14.45 3.93
CA LEU A 156 4.37 -14.06 3.12
C LEU A 156 3.99 -13.59 1.71
N LEU A 157 2.99 -14.25 1.09
CA LEU A 157 2.47 -13.82 -0.21
C LEU A 157 1.81 -12.43 -0.12
N SER A 158 0.96 -12.21 0.89
CA SER A 158 0.31 -10.92 1.14
C SER A 158 1.31 -9.82 1.50
N PHE A 159 2.35 -10.17 2.26
CA PHE A 159 3.45 -9.25 2.59
C PHE A 159 4.23 -8.85 1.33
N SER A 160 4.54 -9.80 0.45
CA SER A 160 5.15 -9.51 -0.84
C SER A 160 4.24 -8.64 -1.71
N ALA A 161 2.93 -8.93 -1.75
CA ALA A 161 1.97 -8.08 -2.46
C ALA A 161 2.00 -6.64 -1.93
N ALA A 162 2.03 -6.44 -0.62
CA ALA A 162 2.15 -5.11 -0.02
C ALA A 162 3.43 -4.37 -0.43
N VAL A 163 4.58 -5.07 -0.42
CA VAL A 163 5.87 -4.53 -0.90
C VAL A 163 5.79 -4.13 -2.38
N SER A 164 5.07 -4.89 -3.21
CA SER A 164 4.89 -4.55 -4.64
C SER A 164 4.10 -3.26 -4.86
N VAL A 165 3.36 -2.78 -3.88
CA VAL A 165 2.60 -1.52 -3.93
C VAL A 165 3.41 -0.36 -3.36
N LYS A 166 4.13 -0.60 -2.25
CA LYS A 166 5.02 0.39 -1.65
C LYS A 166 6.20 -0.28 -0.96
N MET A 167 7.41 0.05 -1.40
CA MET A 167 8.65 -0.54 -0.88
C MET A 167 8.84 -0.34 0.63
N ASN A 168 8.33 0.76 1.22
CA ASN A 168 8.47 1.06 2.64
C ASN A 168 7.90 -0.02 3.57
N VAL A 169 7.01 -0.88 3.06
CA VAL A 169 6.51 -2.05 3.81
C VAL A 169 7.65 -3.01 4.19
N LEU A 170 8.79 -2.99 3.48
CA LEU A 170 10.00 -3.72 3.86
C LEU A 170 10.51 -3.37 5.25
N LEU A 171 10.19 -2.20 5.80
CA LEU A 171 10.51 -1.85 7.19
C LEU A 171 9.83 -2.77 8.21
N MET A 172 8.76 -3.47 7.81
CA MET A 172 8.10 -4.50 8.60
C MET A 172 8.72 -5.90 8.42
N ALA A 173 9.73 -6.07 7.56
CA ALA A 173 10.37 -7.37 7.34
C ALA A 173 11.09 -7.94 8.59
N PRO A 174 11.82 -7.15 9.41
CA PRO A 174 12.45 -7.67 10.62
C PRO A 174 11.50 -8.37 11.59
N PRO A 175 10.35 -7.78 12.02
CA PRO A 175 9.42 -8.50 12.90
C PRO A 175 8.76 -9.71 12.22
N VAL A 176 8.47 -9.65 10.91
CA VAL A 176 7.96 -10.82 10.16
C VAL A 176 8.96 -11.96 10.18
N LEU A 177 10.25 -11.67 9.95
CA LEU A 177 11.32 -12.66 9.99
C LEU A 177 11.44 -13.31 11.38
N VAL A 178 11.40 -12.51 12.45
CA VAL A 178 11.46 -13.03 13.82
C VAL A 178 10.30 -13.98 14.10
N VAL A 179 9.07 -13.64 13.69
CA VAL A 179 7.91 -14.52 13.85
C VAL A 179 8.08 -15.81 13.03
N MET A 180 8.55 -15.71 11.79
CA MET A 180 8.80 -16.88 10.93
C MET A 180 9.82 -17.84 11.56
N LEU A 181 10.95 -17.33 12.04
CA LEU A 181 12.01 -18.14 12.63
C LEU A 181 11.58 -18.80 13.95
N LYS A 182 10.69 -18.17 14.72
CA LYS A 182 10.19 -18.72 15.99
C LYS A 182 9.08 -19.75 15.83
N ASP A 183 8.13 -19.50 14.92
CA ASP A 183 6.84 -20.20 14.91
C ASP A 183 6.52 -20.97 13.62
N ALA A 184 7.19 -20.66 12.51
CA ALA A 184 6.91 -21.27 11.21
C ALA A 184 7.87 -22.43 10.90
N LYS A 185 7.37 -23.42 10.15
CA LYS A 185 8.21 -24.52 9.66
C LYS A 185 9.05 -24.03 8.48
N LEU A 186 10.29 -24.51 8.37
CA LEU A 186 11.19 -24.15 7.26
C LEU A 186 10.55 -24.34 5.88
N GLY A 187 9.78 -25.43 5.68
CA GLY A 187 9.08 -25.68 4.42
C GLY A 187 7.99 -24.64 4.08
N ASP A 188 7.34 -24.04 5.08
CA ASP A 188 6.36 -22.98 4.87
C ASP A 188 7.03 -21.65 4.55
N ILE A 189 8.17 -21.37 5.20
CA ILE A 189 9.02 -20.20 4.91
C ILE A 189 9.49 -20.26 3.46
N ILE A 190 10.13 -21.37 3.05
CA ILE A 190 10.66 -21.53 1.68
C ILE A 190 9.54 -21.38 0.65
N LYS A 191 8.43 -22.11 0.80
CA LYS A 191 7.32 -22.04 -0.16
C LYS A 191 6.65 -20.67 -0.21
N GLY A 192 6.48 -20.02 0.94
CA GLY A 192 5.91 -18.68 1.02
C GLY A 192 6.81 -17.62 0.39
N THR A 193 8.12 -17.69 0.65
CA THR A 193 9.11 -16.81 0.02
C THR A 193 9.17 -17.02 -1.49
N ILE A 194 9.20 -18.27 -1.97
CA ILE A 194 9.15 -18.56 -3.41
C ILE A 194 7.88 -17.96 -4.03
N ALA A 195 6.71 -18.17 -3.43
CA ALA A 195 5.46 -17.61 -3.94
C ALA A 195 5.50 -16.07 -3.97
N GLY A 196 6.03 -15.44 -2.92
CA GLY A 196 6.21 -13.99 -2.86
C GLY A 196 7.19 -13.47 -3.91
N THR A 197 8.30 -14.16 -4.17
CA THR A 197 9.28 -13.80 -5.21
C THR A 197 8.68 -13.97 -6.60
N VAL A 198 7.97 -15.07 -6.86
CA VAL A 198 7.28 -15.29 -8.14
C VAL A 198 6.27 -14.16 -8.39
N LEU A 199 5.51 -13.74 -7.38
CA LEU A 199 4.61 -12.60 -7.51
C LEU A 199 5.35 -11.32 -7.94
N GLN A 200 6.48 -10.99 -7.29
CA GLN A 200 7.29 -9.82 -7.64
C GLN A 200 7.82 -9.89 -9.07
N LEU A 201 8.32 -11.06 -9.49
CA LEU A 201 8.83 -11.27 -10.83
C LEU A 201 7.73 -11.17 -11.88
N LEU A 202 6.53 -11.72 -11.60
CA LEU A 202 5.39 -11.63 -12.52
C LEU A 202 4.90 -10.20 -12.68
N LEU A 203 4.76 -9.45 -11.58
CA LEU A 203 4.34 -8.05 -11.64
C LEU A 203 5.42 -7.19 -12.32
N GLY A 204 6.69 -7.39 -11.97
CA GLY A 204 7.80 -6.65 -12.55
C GLY A 204 8.21 -7.07 -13.96
N ALA A 205 7.71 -8.20 -14.48
CA ALA A 205 8.16 -8.81 -15.73
C ALA A 205 8.29 -7.84 -16.93
N PRO A 206 7.28 -7.02 -17.28
CA PRO A 206 7.40 -6.16 -18.45
C PRO A 206 8.51 -5.10 -18.28
N PHE A 207 8.66 -4.56 -17.08
CA PHE A 207 9.67 -3.55 -16.76
C PHE A 207 11.08 -4.15 -16.67
N LEU A 208 11.19 -5.35 -16.07
CA LEU A 208 12.45 -6.09 -15.96
C LEU A 208 12.96 -6.56 -17.33
N TRP A 209 12.06 -6.88 -18.25
CA TRP A 209 12.43 -7.28 -19.61
C TRP A 209 12.88 -6.08 -20.46
N HIS A 210 12.21 -4.94 -20.33
CA HIS A 210 12.50 -3.76 -21.13
C HIS A 210 13.69 -2.95 -20.60
N SER A 211 13.62 -2.50 -19.34
CA SER A 211 14.63 -1.63 -18.70
C SER A 211 14.84 -2.02 -17.22
N PRO A 212 15.59 -3.11 -16.94
CA PRO A 212 15.70 -3.65 -15.57
C PRO A 212 16.37 -2.69 -14.57
N MET A 213 17.40 -1.95 -15.00
CA MET A 213 18.09 -1.00 -14.13
C MET A 213 17.21 0.22 -13.80
N SER A 214 16.41 0.67 -14.78
CA SER A 214 15.45 1.74 -14.56
C SER A 214 14.40 1.33 -13.52
N TYR A 215 13.84 0.13 -13.67
CA TYR A 215 12.88 -0.41 -12.71
C TYR A 215 13.47 -0.54 -11.30
N LEU A 216 14.59 -1.24 -11.14
CA LEU A 216 15.15 -1.53 -9.82
C LEU A 216 15.64 -0.27 -9.08
N SER A 217 16.23 0.69 -9.80
CA SER A 217 16.72 1.93 -9.18
C SER A 217 15.58 2.85 -8.74
N ARG A 218 14.52 2.97 -9.55
CA ARG A 218 13.37 3.85 -9.26
C ARG A 218 12.37 3.23 -8.29
N ALA A 219 11.96 1.99 -8.52
CA ALA A 219 10.92 1.34 -7.72
C ALA A 219 11.33 1.05 -6.26
N PHE A 220 12.63 0.88 -6.02
CA PHE A 220 13.18 0.53 -4.70
C PHE A 220 14.14 1.59 -4.15
N GLU A 221 14.27 2.74 -4.83
CA GLU A 221 15.20 3.84 -4.50
C GLU A 221 16.60 3.36 -4.07
N LEU A 222 17.12 2.33 -4.76
CA LEU A 222 18.41 1.71 -4.41
C LEU A 222 19.61 2.57 -4.86
N SER A 223 19.36 3.66 -5.57
CA SER A 223 20.37 4.64 -6.00
C SER A 223 20.18 5.94 -5.23
N PRO A 224 21.26 6.55 -4.72
CA PRO A 224 21.19 7.87 -4.10
C PRO A 224 20.57 8.88 -5.07
N ASP A 225 19.64 9.71 -4.60
CA ASP A 225 19.13 10.82 -5.39
C ASP A 225 20.31 11.73 -5.75
N PRO A 226 20.56 12.07 -7.03
CA PRO A 226 21.62 13.01 -7.38
C PRO A 226 21.49 14.38 -6.67
N LYS A 227 20.32 14.74 -6.14
CA LYS A 227 20.13 15.92 -5.28
C LYS A 227 20.66 15.77 -3.85
N THR A 228 21.00 14.56 -3.44
CA THR A 228 21.59 14.24 -2.13
C THR A 228 23.10 14.01 -2.19
N LEU A 229 23.69 14.00 -3.40
CA LEU A 229 25.12 14.16 -3.54
C LEU A 229 25.44 15.60 -3.11
N PRO A 230 26.32 15.83 -2.12
CA PRO A 230 26.89 17.16 -1.94
C PRO A 230 27.48 17.54 -3.30
N ASP A 231 27.15 18.75 -3.79
CA ASP A 231 27.70 19.30 -5.02
C ASP A 231 29.17 18.92 -5.05
N ALA A 232 29.52 18.01 -5.97
CA ALA A 232 30.89 17.60 -6.14
C ALA A 232 31.62 18.91 -6.39
N ILE A 233 32.51 19.26 -5.45
CA ILE A 233 33.40 20.41 -5.55
C ILE A 233 34.04 20.26 -6.92
N THR A 234 33.55 21.05 -7.86
CA THR A 234 34.22 21.27 -9.13
C THR A 234 35.55 21.87 -8.73
N ASP A 235 36.59 21.04 -8.75
CA ASP A 235 37.97 21.47 -8.87
C ASP A 235 38.06 22.29 -10.17
N GLU A 236 37.72 23.57 -10.06
CA GLU A 236 38.18 24.62 -10.97
C GLU A 236 39.16 25.50 -10.21
N GLN A 237 40.44 25.30 -10.56
CA GLN A 237 41.60 26.20 -10.44
C GLN A 237 42.36 26.23 -9.10
#